data_AF-A0A258BZD7-F1
#
_entry.id   AF-A0A258BZD7-F1
#
_cell.length_a   1.000
_cell.length_b   1.000
_cell.length_c   1.000
_cell.angle_alpha   90.00
_cell.angle_beta   90.00
_cell.angle_gamma   90.00
#
_symmetry.space_group_name_H-M   'P 1'
#
loop_
_entity.id
_entity.type
_entity.pdbx_description
1 polymer ?
#
loop_
_entity_poly.entity_id
_entity_poly.type
_entity_poly.pdbx_seq_one_letter_code
_entity_poly.pdbx_strand_id
1 'polypeptide(L)' 'MTQRIFFAHANGFPSGTYRKLFDSLAPDYSVTCLDLHGHDPRFPVDDNWQSLVQELL' A
#
# COMPACT_ATOMS: atom_id res chain seq x y z
N MET A 1 12.69 15.47 -11.13
CA MET A 1 12.52 14.01 -11.29
C MET A 1 11.50 13.55 -10.27
N THR A 2 10.46 12.84 -10.69
CA THR A 2 9.41 12.35 -9.78
C THR A 2 9.93 11.14 -8.99
N GLN A 3 9.82 11.19 -7.66
CA GLN A 3 10.22 10.08 -6.79
C GLN A 3 9.12 9.01 -6.77
N ARG A 4 9.48 7.73 -6.67
CA ARG A 4 8.49 6.67 -6.50
C ARG A 4 8.35 6.31 -5.04
N ILE A 5 7.11 6.18 -4.59
CA ILE A 5 6.78 5.64 -3.27
C ILE A 5 5.75 4.53 -3.42
N PHE A 6 5.84 3.56 -2.52
CA PHE A 6 4.80 2.57 -2.33
C PHE A 6 3.99 2.94 -1.09
N PHE A 7 2.67 2.93 -1.20
CA PHE A 7 1.75 3.18 -0.09
C PHE A 7 0.99 1.91 0.28
N ALA A 8 1.02 1.55 1.55
CA ALA A 8 0.15 0.54 2.15
C ALA A 8 -0.80 1.22 3.14
N HIS A 9 -2.09 0.90 3.05
CA HIS A 9 -3.07 1.40 4.01
C HIS A 9 -2.94 0.69 5.37
N ALA A 10 -3.40 1.34 6.43
CA ALA A 10 -3.53 0.71 7.75
C ALA A 10 -4.81 -0.16 7.83
N ASN A 11 -5.00 -0.88 8.93
CA ASN A 11 -6.22 -1.67 9.14
C ASN A 11 -7.47 -0.77 9.09
N GLY A 12 -8.39 -1.05 8.15
CA GLY A 12 -9.70 -0.43 8.09
C GLY A 12 -10.16 -0.04 6.69
N PHE A 13 -9.47 0.88 6.02
CA PHE A 13 -9.92 1.46 4.75
C PHE A 13 -8.95 1.18 3.60
N PRO A 14 -9.46 0.80 2.41
CA PRO A 14 -8.62 0.52 1.24
C PRO A 14 -7.87 1.76 0.76
N SER A 15 -6.80 1.55 0.00
CA SER A 15 -5.93 2.62 -0.51
C SER A 15 -6.67 3.70 -1.29
N GLY A 16 -7.77 3.35 -1.96
CA GLY A 16 -8.62 4.32 -2.67
C GLY A 16 -9.15 5.47 -1.80
N THR A 17 -9.26 5.28 -0.48
CA THR A 17 -9.68 6.33 0.47
C THR A 17 -8.68 7.48 0.56
N TYR A 18 -7.41 7.22 0.23
CA TYR A 18 -6.32 8.19 0.30
C TYR A 18 -6.12 8.96 -1.02
N ARG A 19 -7.04 8.86 -1.99
CA ARG A 19 -6.94 9.56 -3.29
C ARG A 19 -6.54 11.03 -3.17
N LYS A 20 -7.19 11.77 -2.26
CA LYS A 20 -6.92 13.21 -2.05
C LYS A 20 -5.47 13.47 -1.60
N LEU A 21 -4.89 12.55 -0.83
CA LEU A 21 -3.47 12.60 -0.46
C LEU A 21 -2.60 12.33 -1.69
N PHE A 22 -2.91 11.31 -2.50
CA PHE A 22 -2.15 10.98 -3.71
C PHE A 22 -2.17 12.12 -4.73
N ASP A 23 -3.32 12.76 -4.94
CA ASP A 23 -3.45 13.93 -5.82
C ASP A 23 -2.56 15.09 -5.35
N SER A 24 -2.42 15.26 -4.03
CA SER A 24 -1.56 16.30 -3.44
C SER A 24 -0.07 15.97 -3.57
N LEU A 25 0.28 14.67 -3.65
CA LEU A 25 1.66 14.20 -3.80
C LEU A 25 2.11 14.11 -5.26
N ALA A 26 1.17 14.04 -6.21
CA ALA A 26 1.42 13.85 -7.64
C ALA A 26 2.45 14.79 -8.30
N PRO A 27 2.64 16.07 -7.86
CA PRO A 27 3.68 16.92 -8.44
C PRO A 27 5.10 16.38 -8.25
N ASP A 28 5.35 15.72 -7.11
CA ASP A 28 6.68 15.30 -6.69
C ASP A 28 6.84 13.76 -6.66
N TYR A 29 5.73 13.04 -6.50
CA TYR A 29 5.70 11.60 -6.28
C TYR A 29 4.78 10.85 -7.25
N SER A 30 5.24 9.66 -7.64
CA SER A 30 4.44 8.65 -8.31
C SER A 30 4.14 7.57 -7.28
N VAL A 31 2.86 7.47 -6.89
CA VAL A 31 2.40 6.57 -5.83
C VAL A 31 1.88 5.27 -6.43
N THR A 32 2.44 4.15 -5.99
CA THR A 32 1.90 2.80 -6.25
C THR A 32 1.32 2.25 -4.94
N CYS A 33 0.23 1.50 -5.01
CA CYS A 33 -0.38 0.86 -3.85
C CYS A 33 -1.14 -0.41 -4.23
N LEU A 34 -1.38 -1.29 -3.26
CA LEU A 34 -2.40 -2.33 -3.34
C LEU A 34 -3.75 -1.73 -3.01
N ASP A 35 -4.83 -2.20 -3.64
CA ASP A 35 -6.19 -1.80 -3.25
C ASP A 35 -6.50 -2.23 -1.81
N LEU A 36 -6.14 -3.47 -1.48
CA LEU A 36 -6.28 -4.10 -0.16
C LEU A 36 -5.01 -4.87 0.19
N HIS A 37 -4.38 -4.53 1.32
CA HIS A 37 -3.21 -5.22 1.88
C HIS A 37 -3.64 -6.18 2.99
N GLY A 38 -3.05 -7.37 3.04
CA GLY A 38 -3.35 -8.41 4.03
C GLY A 38 -4.62 -9.20 3.74
N HIS A 39 -5.12 -9.13 2.50
CA HIS A 39 -6.34 -9.81 2.07
C HIS A 39 -6.10 -10.91 1.02
N ASP A 40 -4.89 -11.02 0.49
CA ASP A 40 -4.55 -12.09 -0.43
C ASP A 40 -4.30 -13.40 0.36
N PRO A 41 -5.08 -14.47 0.12
CA PRO A 41 -4.92 -15.74 0.83
C PRO A 41 -3.57 -16.43 0.57
N ARG A 42 -2.80 -15.99 -0.44
CA ARG A 42 -1.43 -16.47 -0.68
C ARG A 42 -0.43 -15.93 0.35
N PHE A 43 -0.77 -14.85 1.05
CA PHE A 43 0.07 -14.17 2.04
C PHE A 43 -0.70 -14.07 3.38
N PRO A 44 -0.93 -15.20 4.07
CA PRO A 44 -1.71 -15.19 5.31
C PRO A 44 -0.99 -14.43 6.42
N VAL A 45 -1.74 -13.86 7.37
CA VAL A 45 -1.14 -13.24 8.56
C VAL A 45 -0.44 -14.32 9.38
N ASP A 46 0.85 -14.13 9.62
CA ASP A 46 1.70 -15.03 10.41
C ASP A 46 2.33 -14.32 11.61
N ASP A 47 3.00 -15.10 12.46
CA ASP A 47 3.78 -14.57 13.57
C ASP A 47 4.91 -13.69 13.01
N ASN A 48 4.86 -12.40 13.35
CA ASN A 48 5.79 -11.36 12.89
C ASN A 48 5.60 -10.88 11.44
N TRP A 49 4.43 -11.13 10.83
CA TRP A 49 3.99 -10.51 9.56
C TRP A 49 4.91 -10.71 8.35
N GLN A 50 5.70 -11.78 8.32
CA GLN A 50 6.64 -12.04 7.23
C GLN A 50 5.92 -12.24 5.89
N SER A 51 4.82 -12.98 5.90
CA SER A 51 3.97 -13.16 4.70
C SER A 51 3.39 -11.82 4.20
N LEU A 52 3.03 -10.90 5.10
CA LEU A 52 2.55 -9.57 4.71
C LEU A 52 3.67 -8.71 4.10
N VAL A 53 4.89 -8.81 4.63
CA VAL A 53 6.06 -8.16 4.01
C VAL A 53 6.28 -8.68 2.60
N GLN A 54 6.10 -9.99 2.37
CA GLN A 54 6.23 -10.59 1.04
C GLN A 54 5.14 -10.13 0.05
N GLU A 55 3.94 -9.79 0.52
CA GLU A 55 2.88 -9.23 -0.34
C GLU A 55 3.28 -7.86 -0.94
N LEU A 56 4.21 -7.15 -0.30
CA LEU A 56 4.67 -5.82 -0.71
C LEU A 56 5.89 -5.83 -1.66
N LEU A 57 6.48 -7.00 -1.91
CA LEU A 57 7.70 -7.20 -2.71
C LEU A 57 7.41 -7.74 -4.11
#